data_AF-A0A2V9D3Y5-F1
#
_entry.id   AF-A0A2V9D3Y5-F1
#
_cell.length_a   1.000
_cell.length_b   1.000
_cell.length_c   1.000
_cell.angle_alpha   90.00
_cell.angle_beta   90.00
_cell.angle_gamma   90.00
#
_symmetry.space_group_name_H-M   'P 1'
#
loop_
_entity.id
_entity.type
_entity.pdbx_description
1 polymer ?
#
loop_
_entity_poly.entity_id
_entity_poly.type
_entity_poly.pdbx_seq_one_letter_code
_entity_poly.pdbx_strand_id
1 'polypeptide(L)'
;MPPIIRSRPWFSLVVALAFCLATWTSFAGPKESDQVWVATWGASPVAPLPANTANPGFTNQTVRLVVHTSLGGNEVRVRLSNAFGTESLVIGAAHLALRSMNAGTVSGTDRALTFAGSGSVTIPPGALV
;
A
#
# COMPACT_ATOMS: atom_id res chain seq x y z
N MET A 1 52.84 -31.10 -68.78
CA MET A 1 53.44 -29.81 -68.39
C MET A 1 52.78 -29.33 -67.11
N PRO A 2 53.55 -28.92 -66.08
CA PRO A 2 53.07 -28.25 -64.86
C PRO A 2 52.97 -26.71 -65.12
N PRO A 3 52.79 -25.76 -64.16
CA PRO A 3 52.54 -25.85 -62.70
C PRO A 3 51.56 -24.78 -62.09
N ILE A 4 51.47 -24.74 -60.74
CA ILE A 4 51.40 -23.54 -59.84
C ILE A 4 50.03 -22.80 -59.68
N ILE A 5 49.56 -22.30 -58.53
CA ILE A 5 49.85 -22.41 -57.08
C ILE A 5 48.85 -21.50 -56.31
N ARG A 6 48.52 -21.84 -55.05
CA ARG A 6 48.03 -20.98 -53.92
C ARG A 6 46.68 -20.25 -54.08
N SER A 7 45.88 -20.01 -53.03
CA SER A 7 45.92 -20.27 -51.58
C SER A 7 44.53 -20.02 -51.01
N ARG A 8 44.10 -20.84 -50.04
CA ARG A 8 42.83 -20.71 -49.29
C ARG A 8 43.03 -19.81 -48.07
N PRO A 9 42.16 -18.82 -47.80
CA PRO A 9 41.99 -18.30 -46.45
C PRO A 9 40.78 -18.96 -45.78
N TRP A 10 41.05 -20.10 -45.13
CA TRP A 10 40.29 -20.62 -44.00
C TRP A 10 40.49 -19.62 -42.85
N PHE A 11 39.58 -18.67 -42.63
CA PHE A 11 39.48 -17.90 -41.39
C PHE A 11 38.29 -16.93 -41.54
N SER A 12 37.10 -17.36 -41.13
CA SER A 12 35.98 -16.52 -40.67
C SER A 12 34.75 -17.42 -40.49
N LEU A 13 34.67 -18.16 -39.38
CA LEU A 13 33.42 -18.65 -38.79
C LEU A 13 33.73 -19.44 -37.50
N VAL A 14 34.29 -18.76 -36.49
CA VAL A 14 34.40 -19.30 -35.12
C VAL A 14 33.79 -18.37 -34.05
N VAL A 15 33.19 -17.23 -34.41
CA VAL A 15 32.60 -16.30 -33.42
C VAL A 15 31.07 -16.31 -33.46
N ALA A 16 30.46 -17.49 -33.29
CA ALA A 16 29.02 -17.60 -33.06
C ALA A 16 28.67 -18.67 -32.01
N LEU A 17 29.58 -18.95 -31.07
CA LEU A 17 29.39 -19.94 -30.00
C LEU A 17 29.90 -19.43 -28.64
N ALA A 18 29.56 -18.19 -28.30
CA ALA A 18 29.84 -17.59 -26.98
C ALA A 18 28.66 -16.75 -26.45
N PHE A 19 27.44 -17.16 -26.78
CA PHE A 19 26.21 -16.64 -26.15
C PHE A 19 25.46 -17.75 -25.39
N CYS A 20 26.22 -18.68 -24.81
CA CYS A 20 25.79 -19.39 -23.62
C CYS A 20 26.26 -18.56 -22.43
N LEU A 21 25.34 -17.93 -21.70
CA LEU A 21 25.11 -18.17 -20.27
C LEU A 21 24.11 -17.13 -19.74
N ALA A 22 22.91 -17.62 -19.46
CA ALA A 22 22.06 -17.24 -18.33
C ALA A 22 21.87 -15.75 -18.02
N THR A 23 20.84 -15.16 -18.62
CA THR A 23 19.97 -14.22 -17.88
C THR A 23 18.55 -14.77 -17.83
N TRP A 24 18.39 -15.92 -17.16
CA TRP A 24 17.12 -16.17 -16.48
C TRP A 24 17.08 -15.18 -15.31
N THR A 25 16.73 -13.93 -15.60
CA THR A 25 16.25 -13.05 -14.55
C THR A 25 14.91 -13.63 -14.14
N SER A 26 14.93 -14.54 -13.16
CA SER A 26 13.74 -14.86 -12.40
C SER A 26 13.23 -13.52 -11.87
N PHE A 27 12.16 -13.00 -12.47
CA PHE A 27 11.32 -12.05 -11.77
C PHE A 27 10.76 -12.83 -10.60
N ALA A 28 11.45 -12.80 -9.47
CA ALA A 28 10.78 -12.98 -8.20
C ALA A 28 9.78 -11.83 -8.15
N GLY A 29 8.54 -12.10 -8.55
CA GLY A 29 7.43 -11.24 -8.20
C GLY A 29 7.46 -11.00 -6.69
N PRO A 30 6.86 -9.91 -6.18
CA PRO A 30 6.75 -9.71 -4.75
C PRO A 30 6.32 -11.03 -4.13
N LYS A 31 7.12 -11.57 -3.21
CA LYS A 31 6.75 -12.76 -2.46
C LYS A 31 5.47 -12.36 -1.75
N GLU A 32 4.33 -12.77 -2.29
CA GLU A 32 3.04 -12.51 -1.69
C GLU A 32 3.17 -13.09 -0.29
N SER A 33 3.24 -12.21 0.70
CA SER A 33 3.42 -12.66 2.06
C SER A 33 2.22 -13.55 2.37
N ASP A 34 2.42 -14.71 2.99
CA ASP A 34 1.33 -15.54 3.55
C ASP A 34 0.50 -14.80 4.63
N GLN A 35 0.63 -13.48 4.73
CA GLN A 35 -0.19 -12.62 5.57
C GLN A 35 -1.63 -12.60 5.05
N VAL A 36 -2.47 -13.31 5.78
CA VAL A 36 -3.91 -13.25 5.62
C VAL A 36 -4.42 -12.02 6.39
N TRP A 37 -4.99 -11.06 5.65
CA TRP A 37 -5.67 -9.92 6.27
C TRP A 37 -7.05 -10.32 6.76
N VAL A 38 -7.33 -10.08 8.03
CA VAL A 38 -8.63 -10.35 8.66
C VAL A 38 -9.24 -9.06 9.18
N ALA A 39 -10.52 -8.85 8.90
CA ALA A 39 -11.27 -7.73 9.46
C ALA A 39 -11.52 -7.98 10.96
N THR A 40 -10.97 -7.11 11.82
CA THR A 40 -11.11 -7.20 13.27
C THR A 40 -12.16 -6.22 13.85
N TRP A 41 -12.50 -5.20 13.08
CA TRP A 41 -13.51 -4.19 13.43
C TRP A 41 -14.00 -3.49 12.17
N GLY A 42 -15.23 -2.96 12.21
CA GLY A 42 -15.78 -2.10 11.17
C GLY A 42 -17.02 -1.35 11.65
N ALA A 43 -17.33 -0.24 10.99
CA ALA A 43 -18.58 0.48 11.15
C ALA A 43 -19.24 0.67 9.78
N SER A 44 -20.56 0.57 9.72
CA SER A 44 -21.29 0.84 8.48
C SER A 44 -21.24 2.35 8.19
N PRO A 45 -20.92 2.78 6.96
CA PRO A 45 -21.06 4.18 6.57
C PRO A 45 -22.51 4.64 6.75
N VAL A 46 -22.72 5.83 7.27
CA VAL A 46 -24.05 6.45 7.44
C VAL A 46 -24.05 7.80 6.75
N ALA A 47 -25.03 8.04 5.88
CA ALA A 47 -25.21 9.32 5.23
C ALA A 47 -25.63 10.39 6.26
N PRO A 48 -25.24 11.66 6.09
CA PRO A 48 -25.72 12.74 6.94
C PRO A 48 -27.26 12.78 6.95
N LEU A 49 -27.88 12.64 8.12
CA LEU A 49 -29.33 12.75 8.26
C LEU A 49 -29.72 14.23 8.38
N PRO A 50 -30.81 14.70 7.72
CA PRO A 50 -31.25 16.10 7.79
C PRO A 50 -31.53 16.61 9.21
N ALA A 51 -31.86 15.71 10.14
CA ALA A 51 -32.13 16.02 11.55
C ALA A 51 -30.89 15.96 12.45
N ASN A 52 -29.71 15.63 11.93
CA ASN A 52 -28.47 15.58 12.71
C ASN A 52 -27.86 16.97 12.91
N THR A 53 -28.63 17.89 13.51
CA THR A 53 -28.13 19.21 13.93
C THR A 53 -27.11 19.11 15.08
N ALA A 54 -27.02 17.95 15.74
CA ALA A 54 -26.09 17.69 16.84
C ALA A 54 -24.63 17.46 16.39
N ASN A 55 -24.40 17.11 15.13
CA ASN A 55 -23.05 16.92 14.59
C ASN A 55 -22.96 17.56 13.19
N PRO A 56 -22.64 18.88 13.11
CA PRO A 56 -22.56 19.62 11.86
C PRO A 56 -21.38 19.19 10.96
N GLY A 57 -20.73 18.06 11.27
CA GLY A 57 -19.52 17.61 10.62
C GLY A 57 -18.27 18.15 11.31
N PHE A 58 -17.12 17.85 10.70
CA PHE A 58 -15.82 18.16 11.27
C PHE A 58 -15.02 19.09 10.36
N THR A 59 -14.65 20.26 10.87
CA THR A 59 -13.75 21.20 10.18
C THR A 59 -12.39 21.24 10.86
N ASN A 60 -11.34 20.79 10.16
CA ASN A 60 -9.94 20.84 10.58
C ASN A 60 -9.69 20.46 12.05
N GLN A 61 -10.08 19.23 12.42
CA GLN A 61 -9.99 18.76 13.79
C GLN A 61 -9.60 17.28 13.84
N THR A 62 -9.01 16.89 14.97
CA THR A 62 -8.65 15.51 15.23
C THR A 62 -9.82 14.77 15.86
N VAL A 63 -10.34 13.77 15.15
CA VAL A 63 -11.32 12.83 15.70
C VAL A 63 -10.58 11.67 16.36
N ARG A 64 -10.98 11.31 17.58
CA ARG A 64 -10.46 10.14 18.27
C ARG A 64 -11.50 9.04 18.34
N LEU A 65 -11.19 7.90 17.74
CA LEU A 65 -12.02 6.71 17.78
C LEU A 65 -11.39 5.66 18.69
N VAL A 66 -12.18 5.14 19.64
CA VAL A 66 -11.78 3.97 20.44
C VAL A 66 -12.35 2.73 19.77
N VAL A 67 -11.47 1.90 19.21
CA VAL A 67 -11.82 0.67 18.52
C VAL A 67 -11.56 -0.53 19.43
N HIS A 68 -12.54 -1.44 19.52
CA HIS A 68 -12.37 -2.75 20.16
C HIS A 68 -12.26 -3.80 19.07
N THR A 69 -11.07 -4.37 18.94
CA THR A 69 -10.73 -5.42 17.97
C THR A 69 -11.26 -6.78 18.43
N SER A 70 -11.89 -7.55 17.54
CA SER A 70 -12.30 -8.94 17.83
C SER A 70 -11.12 -9.92 17.78
N LEU A 71 -10.13 -9.65 16.92
CA LEU A 71 -8.91 -10.44 16.73
C LEU A 71 -7.67 -9.53 16.67
N GLY A 72 -6.59 -9.96 17.31
CA GLY A 72 -5.29 -9.27 17.27
C GLY A 72 -4.44 -9.63 16.06
N GLY A 73 -3.31 -8.95 15.90
CA GLY A 73 -2.32 -9.20 14.86
C GLY A 73 -1.04 -8.38 15.08
N ASN A 74 0.00 -8.66 14.29
CA ASN A 74 1.27 -7.93 14.36
C ASN A 74 1.31 -6.70 13.45
N GLU A 75 0.34 -6.57 12.55
CA GLU A 75 0.20 -5.45 11.63
C GLU A 75 -1.24 -4.94 11.62
N VAL A 76 -1.40 -3.65 11.35
CA VAL A 76 -2.70 -2.98 11.28
C VAL A 76 -2.82 -2.29 9.94
N ARG A 77 -3.98 -2.46 9.29
CA ARG A 77 -4.38 -1.72 8.10
C ARG A 77 -5.69 -1.00 8.38
N VAL A 78 -5.70 0.31 8.16
CA VAL A 78 -6.91 1.14 8.31
C VAL A 78 -7.46 1.43 6.93
N ARG A 79 -8.78 1.31 6.78
CA ARG A 79 -9.51 1.72 5.59
C ARG A 79 -10.43 2.88 5.94
N LEU A 80 -10.39 3.95 5.16
CA LEU A 80 -11.17 5.17 5.39
C LEU A 80 -12.10 5.40 4.19
N SER A 81 -13.35 5.77 4.47
CA SER A 81 -14.40 5.90 3.46
C SER A 81 -14.96 7.31 3.43
N ASN A 82 -15.07 7.86 2.23
CA ASN A 82 -15.82 9.08 1.91
C ASN A 82 -17.07 8.75 1.06
N ALA A 83 -17.71 7.60 1.33
CA ALA A 83 -18.79 7.06 0.50
C ALA A 83 -19.98 8.02 0.28
N PHE A 84 -20.31 8.85 1.28
CA PHE A 84 -21.44 9.80 1.22
C PHE A 84 -21.01 11.27 1.15
N GLY A 85 -19.70 11.56 1.10
CA GLY A 85 -19.24 12.94 0.98
C GLY A 85 -19.45 13.47 -0.43
N THR A 86 -19.83 14.74 -0.51
CA THR A 86 -19.98 15.48 -1.78
C THR A 86 -18.69 16.22 -2.18
N GLU A 87 -17.72 16.30 -1.27
CA GLU A 87 -16.43 16.96 -1.47
C GLU A 87 -15.28 16.01 -1.08
N SER A 88 -14.07 16.34 -1.53
CA SER A 88 -12.87 15.59 -1.17
C SER A 88 -12.58 15.71 0.33
N LEU A 89 -12.39 14.57 0.99
CA LEU A 89 -12.01 14.51 2.40
C LEU A 89 -10.49 14.44 2.53
N VAL A 90 -9.89 15.43 3.19
CA VAL A 90 -8.44 15.43 3.48
C VAL A 90 -8.19 14.87 4.87
N ILE A 91 -7.38 13.81 4.94
CA ILE A 91 -6.82 13.29 6.18
C ILE A 91 -5.39 13.82 6.28
N GLY A 92 -5.19 14.87 7.07
CA GLY A 92 -3.89 15.54 7.20
C GLY A 92 -2.83 14.70 7.89
N ALA A 93 -3.23 13.89 8.87
CA ALA A 93 -2.42 12.88 9.53
C ALA A 93 -3.33 11.83 10.17
N ALA A 94 -2.85 10.60 10.31
CA ALA A 94 -3.55 9.56 11.05
C ALA A 94 -2.57 8.77 11.89
N HIS A 95 -2.97 8.43 13.12
CA HIS A 95 -2.14 7.72 14.10
C HIS A 95 -2.98 6.64 14.77
N LEU A 96 -2.32 5.56 15.19
CA LEU A 96 -2.92 4.54 16.04
C LEU A 96 -2.05 4.32 17.28
N ALA A 97 -2.69 4.01 18.40
CA ALA A 97 -2.01 3.73 19.66
C ALA A 97 -2.84 2.76 20.49
N LEU A 98 -2.21 2.04 21.42
CA LEU A 98 -2.96 1.28 22.41
C LEU A 98 -3.70 2.24 23.33
N ARG A 99 -4.98 1.96 23.58
CA ARG A 99 -5.82 2.75 24.46
C ARG A 99 -5.38 2.56 25.91
N SER A 100 -5.28 3.66 26.66
CA SER A 100 -5.19 3.63 28.12
C SER A 100 -6.59 3.83 28.73
N MET A 101 -6.77 4.83 29.60
CA MET A 101 -8.07 5.17 30.19
C MET A 101 -8.82 6.19 29.33
N ASN A 102 -10.13 6.02 29.16
CA ASN A 102 -10.98 6.89 28.35
C ASN A 102 -10.49 7.05 26.90
N ALA A 103 -10.12 8.26 26.52
CA ALA A 103 -9.54 8.63 25.23
C ALA A 103 -8.00 8.69 25.25
N GLY A 104 -7.37 8.32 26.37
CA GLY A 104 -5.92 8.32 26.52
C GLY A 104 -5.24 7.22 25.72
N THR A 105 -3.96 7.42 25.43
CA THR A 105 -3.08 6.45 24.79
C THR A 105 -2.00 5.97 25.75
N VAL A 106 -1.47 4.77 25.53
CA VAL A 106 -0.30 4.26 26.25
C VAL A 106 0.95 4.88 25.65
N SER A 107 1.81 5.47 26.49
CA SER A 107 3.06 6.09 26.04
C SER A 107 3.93 5.09 25.27
N GLY A 108 4.56 5.55 24.19
CA GLY A 108 5.43 4.73 23.34
C GLY A 108 4.70 3.80 22.35
N THR A 109 3.36 3.77 22.35
CA THR A 109 2.58 2.91 21.44
C THR A 109 2.01 3.64 20.23
N ASP A 110 2.14 4.97 20.18
CA ASP A 110 1.68 5.77 19.04
C ASP A 110 2.51 5.46 17.78
N ARG A 111 1.82 5.18 16.68
CA ARG A 111 2.39 4.90 15.37
C ARG A 111 1.65 5.73 14.33
N ALA A 112 2.39 6.49 13.54
CA ALA A 112 1.85 7.19 12.38
C ALA A 112 1.45 6.18 11.30
N LEU A 113 0.28 6.38 10.71
CA LEU A 113 -0.18 5.66 9.53
C LEU A 113 0.39 6.31 8.27
N THR A 114 0.58 5.51 7.23
CA THR A 114 0.95 6.01 5.91
C THR A 114 0.00 5.47 4.85
N PHE A 115 -0.20 6.26 3.80
CA PHE A 115 -1.04 5.98 2.65
C PHE A 115 -0.14 6.01 1.41
N ALA A 116 0.23 4.83 0.91
CA ALA A 116 1.24 4.69 -0.14
C ALA A 116 2.57 5.42 0.20
N GLY A 117 2.97 5.39 1.48
CA GLY A 117 4.17 6.07 1.98
C GLY A 117 3.99 7.55 2.36
N SER A 118 2.85 8.17 2.03
CA SER A 118 2.52 9.54 2.46
C SER A 118 1.87 9.56 3.85
N GLY A 119 2.18 10.54 4.69
CA GLY A 119 1.52 10.74 6.00
C GLY A 119 0.09 11.30 5.89
N SER A 120 -0.30 11.79 4.72
CA SER A 120 -1.62 12.35 4.43
C SER A 120 -2.25 11.72 3.19
N VAL A 121 -3.58 11.80 3.10
CA VAL A 121 -4.33 11.31 1.94
C VAL A 121 -5.55 12.20 1.68
N THR A 122 -5.85 12.41 0.40
CA THR A 122 -7.11 13.02 -0.05
C THR A 122 -8.01 11.91 -0.59
N ILE A 123 -9.20 11.78 -0.04
CA ILE A 123 -10.20 10.77 -0.41
C ILE A 123 -11.28 11.47 -1.24
N PRO A 124 -11.37 11.20 -2.56
CA PRO A 124 -12.41 11.79 -3.40
C PRO A 124 -13.84 11.49 -2.92
N PRO A 125 -14.85 12.26 -3.37
CA PRO A 125 -16.25 11.92 -3.16
C PRO A 125 -16.55 10.48 -3.57
N GLY A 126 -17.24 9.72 -2.71
CA GLY A 126 -17.64 8.33 -2.98
C GLY A 126 -16.50 7.30 -2.89
N ALA A 127 -15.27 7.70 -2.59
CA ALA A 127 -14.10 6.83 -2.61
C ALA A 127 -13.79 6.19 -1.25
N LEU A 128 -12.91 5.20 -1.28
CA LEU A 128 -12.33 4.53 -0.12
C LEU A 128 -10.82 4.36 -0.33
N VAL A 129 -10.05 4.56 0.72
CA VAL A 129 -8.59 4.35 0.77
C VAL A 129 -8.21 3.36 1.86
#